data_AF-A0A353GFB9-F1
#
_entry.id   AF-A0A353GFB9-F1
#
_cell.length_a   1.000
_cell.length_b   1.000
_cell.length_c   1.000
_cell.angle_alpha   90.00
_cell.angle_beta   90.00
_cell.angle_gamma   90.00
#
_symmetry.space_group_name_H-M   'P 1'
#
loop_
_entity.id
_entity.type
_entity.pdbx_description
1 polymer ?
#
loop_
_entity_poly.entity_id
_entity_poly.type
_entity_poly.pdbx_seq_one_letter_code
_entity_poly.pdbx_strand_id
1 'polypeptide(L)'
;SSAMRTFLMKNVYRHPHVVRMVSKGERFLERLFELYRSNPRELPLHYQARIAEQGLERVIADYISGMTDHYCLEEYKRAFLPL
;
A
#
# COMPACT_ATOMS: atom_id res chain seq x y z
N SER A 1 12.56 9.25 8.14
CA SER A 1 11.77 8.06 7.73
C SER A 1 10.78 7.55 8.78
N SER A 2 10.46 8.28 9.86
CA SER A 2 9.49 7.81 10.87
C SER A 2 8.03 8.13 10.52
N ALA A 3 7.76 9.27 9.88
CA ALA A 3 6.41 9.74 9.60
C ALA A 3 5.60 8.78 8.73
N MET A 4 6.21 8.20 7.68
CA MET A 4 5.52 7.24 6.81
C MET A 4 5.21 5.94 7.53
N ARG A 5 6.17 5.41 8.30
CA ARG A 5 5.93 4.21 9.10
C ARG A 5 4.80 4.44 10.10
N THR A 6 4.77 5.60 10.77
CA THR A 6 3.66 5.99 11.65
C THR A 6 2.33 6.09 10.89
N PHE A 7 2.33 6.64 9.67
CA PHE A 7 1.14 6.74 8.83
C PHE A 7 0.60 5.36 8.43
N LEU A 8 1.48 4.46 8.00
CA LEU A 8 1.11 3.08 7.67
C LEU A 8 0.60 2.36 8.93
N MET A 9 1.28 2.48 10.07
CA MET A 9 0.83 1.94 11.37
C MET A 9 -0.57 2.41 11.74
N LYS A 10 -0.87 3.69 11.49
CA LYS A 10 -2.15 4.30 11.83
C LYS A 10 -3.28 3.97 10.86
N ASN A 11 -2.98 3.83 9.56
CA ASN A 11 -4.01 3.77 8.51
C ASN A 11 -4.09 2.42 7.79
N VAL A 12 -2.99 1.65 7.75
CA VAL A 12 -2.90 0.38 7.02
C VAL A 12 -2.94 -0.82 7.97
N TYR A 13 -2.09 -0.86 9.01
CA TYR A 13 -2.03 -2.00 9.94
C TYR A 13 -3.20 -2.09 10.94
N ARG A 14 -4.12 -1.12 10.92
CA ARG A 14 -5.35 -1.17 11.74
C ARG A 14 -6.31 -2.27 11.31
N HIS A 15 -6.21 -2.78 10.08
CA HIS A 15 -7.07 -3.85 9.59
C HIS A 15 -6.51 -5.23 10.00
N PRO A 16 -7.31 -6.07 10.69
CA PRO A 16 -6.86 -7.37 11.21
C PRO A 16 -6.35 -8.35 10.14
N HIS A 17 -6.66 -8.08 8.86
CA HIS A 17 -6.20 -8.88 7.73
C HIS A 17 -4.73 -8.66 7.35
N VAL A 18 -4.11 -7.54 7.73
CA VAL A 18 -2.73 -7.18 7.34
C VAL A 18 -1.69 -7.63 8.40
N VAL A 19 -2.16 -8.07 9.57
CA VAL A 19 -1.34 -8.20 10.79
C VAL A 19 -0.59 -9.55 10.88
N ARG A 20 -0.78 -10.50 9.95
CA ARG A 20 -0.18 -11.85 10.10
C ARG A 20 1.28 -12.00 9.62
N MET A 21 1.89 -10.96 9.05
CA MET A 21 3.26 -11.01 8.51
C MET A 21 4.21 -9.92 9.05
N VAL A 22 4.00 -9.45 10.29
CA VAL A 22 4.53 -8.18 10.84
C VAL A 22 6.02 -7.87 10.55
N SER A 23 6.93 -8.83 10.45
CA SER A 23 8.35 -8.53 10.15
C SER A 23 8.71 -8.48 8.65
N LYS A 24 8.05 -9.25 7.78
CA LYS A 24 8.30 -9.23 6.32
C LYS A 24 7.28 -8.37 5.56
N GLY A 25 6.03 -8.39 5.99
CA GLY A 25 4.94 -7.60 5.43
C GLY A 25 5.22 -6.11 5.53
N GLU A 26 5.88 -5.66 6.60
CA GLU A 26 6.19 -4.24 6.78
C GLU A 26 6.98 -3.63 5.62
N ARG A 27 8.01 -4.35 5.16
CA ARG A 27 8.85 -3.90 4.06
C ARG A 27 8.12 -3.93 2.71
N PHE A 28 7.20 -4.87 2.51
CA PHE A 28 6.43 -4.95 1.27
C PHE A 28 5.44 -3.80 1.15
N LEU A 29 4.74 -3.49 2.24
CA LEU A 29 3.77 -2.41 2.29
C LEU A 29 4.43 -1.04 2.14
N GLU A 30 5.58 -0.82 2.77
CA GLU A 30 6.37 0.41 2.56
C GLU A 30 6.82 0.56 1.09
N ARG A 31 7.27 -0.54 0.46
CA ARG A 31 7.70 -0.53 -0.94
C ARG A 31 6.53 -0.26 -1.90
N LEU A 32 5.39 -0.90 -1.69
CA LEU A 32 4.18 -0.68 -2.47
C LEU A 32 3.66 0.75 -2.28
N PHE A 33 3.67 1.26 -1.05
CA PHE A 33 3.27 2.64 -0.78
C PHE A 33 4.14 3.64 -1.54
N GLU A 34 5.47 3.46 -1.51
CA GLU A 34 6.39 4.31 -2.28
C GLU A 34 6.22 4.16 -3.79
N LEU A 35 5.94 2.96 -4.29
CA LEU A 35 5.64 2.73 -5.70
C LEU A 35 4.43 3.56 -6.14
N TYR A 36 3.31 3.45 -5.45
CA TYR A 36 2.10 4.19 -5.80
C TYR A 36 2.24 5.70 -5.55
N ARG A 37 3.08 6.11 -4.59
CA ARG A 37 3.36 7.52 -4.35
C ARG A 37 4.20 8.13 -5.46
N SER A 38 5.20 7.41 -5.95
CA SER A 38 6.08 7.85 -7.04
C SER A 38 5.44 7.72 -8.41
N ASN A 39 4.54 6.74 -8.59
CA ASN A 39 3.79 6.53 -9.82
C ASN A 39 2.30 6.25 -9.52
N PRO A 40 1.49 7.29 -9.26
CA PRO A 40 0.06 7.12 -8.96
C PRO A 40 -0.75 6.45 -10.09
N ARG A 41 -0.19 6.37 -11.30
CA ARG A 41 -0.84 5.74 -12.47
C ARG A 41 -0.90 4.22 -12.35
N GLU A 42 -0.10 3.61 -11.47
CA GLU A 42 -0.15 2.17 -11.16
C GLU A 42 -1.33 1.81 -10.24
N LEU A 43 -1.97 2.80 -9.59
CA LEU A 43 -3.19 2.55 -8.83
C LEU A 43 -4.34 2.17 -9.79
N PRO A 44 -5.33 1.38 -9.34
CA PRO A 44 -6.54 1.18 -10.14
C PRO A 44 -7.26 2.51 -10.43
N LEU A 45 -7.87 2.64 -11.61
CA LEU A 45 -8.49 3.90 -12.07
C LEU A 45 -9.52 4.48 -11.09
N HIS A 46 -10.29 3.64 -10.40
CA HIS A 46 -11.28 4.07 -9.42
C HIS A 46 -10.64 4.65 -8.13
N TYR A 47 -9.42 4.21 -7.78
CA TYR A 47 -8.64 4.86 -6.72
C TYR A 47 -8.00 6.15 -7.24
N GLN A 48 -7.47 6.16 -8.48
CA GLN A 48 -6.91 7.37 -9.08
C GLN A 48 -7.93 8.53 -9.09
N ALA A 49 -9.18 8.25 -9.43
CA ALA A 49 -10.25 9.25 -9.45
C ALA A 49 -10.49 9.92 -8.08
N ARG A 50 -10.21 9.21 -6.97
CA ARG A 50 -10.39 9.72 -5.61
C ARG A 50 -9.23 10.60 -5.14
N ILE A 51 -8.11 10.65 -5.86
CA ILE A 51 -6.89 11.36 -5.43
C ILE A 51 -7.15 12.86 -5.27
N ALA A 52 -7.91 13.48 -6.20
CA ALA A 52 -8.19 14.90 -6.17
C ALA A 52 -8.98 15.33 -4.91
N GLU A 53 -9.86 14.46 -4.42
CA GLU A 53 -10.75 14.74 -3.29
C GLU A 53 -10.18 14.31 -1.94
N GLN A 54 -9.48 13.17 -1.91
CA GLN A 54 -9.08 12.52 -0.65
C GLN A 54 -7.57 12.62 -0.38
N GLY A 55 -6.79 13.03 -1.37
CA GLY A 55 -5.35 13.09 -1.30
C GLY A 55 -4.67 11.75 -1.60
N LEU A 56 -3.49 11.83 -2.23
CA LEU A 56 -2.75 10.67 -2.72
C LEU A 56 -2.45 9.65 -1.62
N GLU A 57 -1.86 10.08 -0.51
CA GLU A 57 -1.42 9.17 0.57
C GLU A 57 -2.59 8.42 1.21
N ARG A 58 -3.76 9.05 1.32
CA ARG A 58 -4.96 8.42 1.87
C ARG A 58 -5.52 7.38 0.91
N VAL A 59 -5.60 7.71 -0.37
CA VAL A 59 -6.06 6.78 -1.41
C VAL A 59 -5.14 5.56 -1.49
N ILE A 60 -3.83 5.75 -1.41
CA ILE A 60 -2.87 4.64 -1.38
C ILE A 60 -3.09 3.78 -0.13
N ALA A 61 -3.26 4.39 1.04
CA ALA A 61 -3.52 3.63 2.27
C ALA A 61 -4.82 2.84 2.22
N ASP A 62 -5.90 3.42 1.68
CA ASP A 62 -7.18 2.74 1.49
C ASP A 62 -7.07 1.58 0.47
N TYR A 63 -6.25 1.73 -0.57
CA TYR A 63 -5.99 0.65 -1.52
C TYR A 63 -5.23 -0.50 -0.87
N ILE A 64 -4.13 -0.17 -0.16
CA ILE A 64 -3.28 -1.16 0.51
C ILE A 64 -4.03 -1.86 1.66
N SER A 65 -4.83 -1.14 2.44
CA SER A 65 -5.60 -1.72 3.55
C SER A 65 -6.74 -2.63 3.08
N GLY A 66 -7.22 -2.43 1.84
CA GLY A 66 -8.18 -3.32 1.17
C GLY A 66 -7.55 -4.60 0.60
N MET A 67 -6.22 -4.73 0.58
CA MET A 67 -5.53 -5.93 0.09
C MET A 67 -5.59 -7.06 1.11
N THR A 68 -5.67 -8.29 0.61
CA THR A 68 -5.35 -9.49 1.40
C THR A 68 -3.84 -9.73 1.41
N ASP A 69 -3.33 -10.47 2.40
CA ASP A 69 -1.92 -10.88 2.44
C ASP A 69 -1.44 -11.50 1.11
N HIS A 70 -2.28 -12.35 0.50
CA HIS A 70 -1.99 -12.98 -0.79
C HIS A 70 -1.91 -11.95 -1.93
N TYR A 71 -2.90 -11.06 -2.03
CA TYR A 71 -2.92 -10.04 -3.09
C TYR A 71 -1.75 -9.06 -2.96
N CYS A 72 -1.41 -8.66 -1.74
CA CYS A 72 -0.24 -7.81 -1.47
C CYS A 72 1.06 -8.48 -1.94
N LEU A 73 1.19 -9.79 -1.73
CA LEU A 73 2.36 -10.54 -2.18
C LEU A 73 2.43 -10.61 -3.71
N GLU A 74 1.31 -10.87 -4.39
CA GLU A 74 1.25 -10.91 -5.85
C GLU A 74 1.57 -9.56 -6.48
N GLU A 75 1.04 -8.46 -5.95
CA GLU A 75 1.39 -7.13 -6.43
C GLU A 75 2.86 -6.77 -6.15
N TYR A 76 3.41 -7.20 -5.01
CA TYR A 76 4.83 -7.02 -4.76
C TYR A 76 5.70 -7.78 -5.78
N LYS A 77 5.33 -9.03 -6.09
CA LYS A 77 6.05 -9.82 -7.11
C LYS A 77 5.96 -9.14 -8.48
N ARG A 78 4.77 -8.73 -8.90
CA ARG A 78 4.53 -8.05 -10.18
C ARG A 78 5.35 -6.77 -10.32
N ALA A 79 5.44 -5.98 -9.24
CA ALA A 79 6.11 -4.69 -9.27
C ALA A 79 7.64 -4.75 -9.12
N PHE A 80 8.17 -5.76 -8.43
CA PHE A 80 9.58 -5.76 -8.01
C PHE A 80 10.38 -7.01 -8.37
N LEU A 81 9.75 -8.10 -8.82
CA LEU A 81 10.47 -9.27 -9.29
C LEU A 81 10.46 -9.31 -10.82
N PRO A 82 11.63 -9.47 -11.47
CA PRO A 82 11.67 -9.79 -12.89
C PRO A 82 11.07 -11.19 -13.11
N LEU A 83 10.35 -11.35 -14.22
CA LEU A 83 9.88 -12.66 -14.71
C LEU A 83 11.03 -13.64 -14.90
#